data_AF-A0A174YYQ9-F1
#
_entry.id   AF-A0A174YYQ9-F1
#
_cell.length_a   1.000
_cell.length_b   1.000
_cell.length_c   1.000
_cell.angle_alpha   90.00
_cell.angle_beta   90.00
_cell.angle_gamma   90.00
#
_symmetry.space_group_name_H-M   'P 1'
#
loop_
_entity.id
_entity.type
_entity.pdbx_description
1 polymer ?
#
loop_
_entity_poly.entity_id
_entity_poly.type
_entity_poly.pdbx_seq_one_letter_code
_entity_poly.pdbx_strand_id
1 'polypeptide(L)'
;MLKITKTYEDWNDTERTEDFYFNLTEAEITELQIGTVGGFAETIEKIVNAKDQSELIKIFKELVLMAYGKKSADGKRFMKDDDTKKEFVENPAYSIIFMELVSDAEKAAEFINGIMPKSIDKAELQKKTNELMAKYN
;
A
#
# COMPACT_ATOMS: atom_id res chain seq x y z
N MET A 1 1.72 -2.45 10.08
CA MET A 1 0.50 -3.14 9.62
C MET A 1 -0.72 -2.32 9.98
N LEU A 2 -1.35 -1.80 8.95
CA LEU A 2 -2.65 -1.14 8.98
C LEU A 2 -3.76 -2.20 8.93
N LYS A 3 -4.86 -1.93 9.62
CA LYS A 3 -6.09 -2.72 9.57
C LYS A 3 -7.23 -1.81 9.16
N ILE A 4 -7.98 -2.19 8.14
CA ILE A 4 -9.19 -1.51 7.70
C ILE A 4 -10.35 -2.49 7.89
N THR A 5 -11.30 -2.15 8.75
CA THR A 5 -12.53 -2.92 8.91
C THR A 5 -13.56 -2.37 7.93
N LYS A 6 -14.17 -3.24 7.13
CA LYS A 6 -15.17 -2.81 6.13
C LYS A 6 -16.42 -3.67 6.14
N THR A 7 -17.55 -2.99 6.13
CA THR A 7 -18.87 -3.60 5.90
C THR A 7 -19.23 -3.47 4.42
N TYR A 8 -19.67 -4.58 3.82
CA TYR A 8 -20.05 -4.66 2.41
C TYR A 8 -21.09 -5.77 2.19
N GLU A 9 -21.82 -5.67 1.09
CA GLU A 9 -22.73 -6.72 0.62
C GLU A 9 -21.96 -7.65 -0.33
N ASP A 10 -21.99 -8.96 -0.06
CA ASP A 10 -21.33 -9.95 -0.92
C ASP A 10 -22.14 -10.26 -2.18
N TRP A 11 -21.61 -11.12 -3.04
CA TRP A 11 -22.28 -11.50 -4.29
C TRP A 11 -23.58 -12.33 -4.10
N ASN A 12 -23.94 -12.67 -2.86
CA ASN A 12 -25.20 -13.32 -2.48
C ASN A 12 -26.10 -12.37 -1.66
N ASP A 13 -25.91 -11.06 -1.80
CA ASP A 13 -26.67 -10.02 -1.13
C ASP A 13 -26.60 -10.12 0.42
N THR A 14 -25.54 -10.74 0.95
CA THR A 14 -25.35 -10.92 2.39
C THR A 14 -24.38 -9.86 2.93
N GLU A 15 -24.80 -9.13 3.94
CA GLU A 15 -23.94 -8.17 4.64
C GLU A 15 -22.81 -8.90 5.39
N ARG A 16 -21.57 -8.48 5.14
CA ARG A 16 -20.36 -8.95 5.79
C ARG A 16 -19.61 -7.78 6.40
N THR A 17 -18.95 -8.01 7.53
CA THR A 17 -17.99 -7.07 8.12
C THR A 17 -16.68 -7.81 8.36
N GLU A 18 -15.62 -7.37 7.68
CA GLU A 18 -14.34 -8.07 7.66
C GLU A 18 -13.16 -7.11 7.88
N ASP A 19 -12.05 -7.68 8.37
CA ASP A 19 -10.79 -6.96 8.56
C ASP A 19 -9.84 -7.21 7.38
N PHE A 20 -9.37 -6.13 6.77
CA PHE A 20 -8.40 -6.13 5.67
C PHE A 20 -7.07 -5.57 6.19
N TYR A 21 -5.98 -6.28 5.92
CA TYR A 21 -4.66 -5.94 6.47
C TYR A 21 -3.71 -5.49 5.38
N PHE A 22 -2.94 -4.44 5.69
CA PHE A 22 -1.98 -3.84 4.78
C PHE A 22 -0.65 -3.59 5.50
N ASN A 23 0.46 -3.97 4.89
CA ASN A 23 1.77 -3.80 5.46
C ASN A 23 2.83 -3.85 4.37
N LEU A 24 3.82 -2.96 4.39
CA LEU A 24 5.08 -3.12 3.67
C LEU A 24 6.17 -3.45 4.70
N THR A 25 7.09 -4.31 4.32
CA THR A 25 8.29 -4.63 5.11
C THR A 25 9.43 -3.68 4.73
N GLU A 26 10.43 -3.56 5.61
CA GLU A 26 11.63 -2.78 5.31
C GLU A 26 12.37 -3.33 4.08
N ALA A 27 12.37 -4.65 3.91
CA ALA A 27 12.95 -5.32 2.75
C ALA A 27 12.24 -4.89 1.46
N GLU A 28 10.91 -4.97 1.42
CA GLU A 28 10.12 -4.55 0.24
C GLU A 28 10.34 -3.08 -0.09
N ILE A 29 10.34 -2.21 0.92
CA ILE A 29 10.60 -0.78 0.71
C ILE A 29 12.01 -0.57 0.15
N THR A 30 13.01 -1.29 0.68
CA THR A 30 14.39 -1.20 0.20
C THR A 30 14.53 -1.72 -1.23
N GLU A 31 13.87 -2.83 -1.57
CA GLU A 31 13.84 -3.38 -2.93
C GLU A 31 13.21 -2.40 -3.91
N LEU A 32 12.05 -1.81 -3.57
CA LEU A 32 11.40 -0.78 -4.39
C LEU A 32 12.28 0.46 -4.53
N GLN A 33 12.98 0.82 -3.46
CA GLN A 33 13.87 1.96 -3.42
C GLN A 33 15.08 1.80 -4.35
N ILE A 34 15.59 0.59 -4.51
CA ILE A 34 16.72 0.27 -5.39
C ILE A 34 16.25 -0.02 -6.82
N GLY A 35 15.11 -0.69 -6.98
CA GLY A 35 14.62 -1.19 -8.27
C GLY A 35 13.81 -0.20 -9.09
N THR A 36 13.38 0.92 -8.49
CA THR A 36 12.55 1.93 -9.17
C THR A 36 13.39 3.15 -9.54
N VAL A 37 13.27 3.65 -10.78
CA VAL A 37 13.91 4.90 -11.20
C VAL A 37 13.36 6.06 -10.35
N GLY A 38 14.23 6.74 -9.61
CA GLY A 38 13.84 7.78 -8.64
C GLY A 38 13.47 7.25 -7.24
N GLY A 39 13.23 5.94 -7.14
CA GLY A 39 13.03 5.25 -5.87
C GLY A 39 11.62 5.32 -5.29
N PHE A 40 11.43 4.63 -4.17
CA PHE A 40 10.14 4.54 -3.52
C PHE A 40 9.72 5.87 -2.88
N ALA A 41 10.66 6.60 -2.30
CA ALA A 41 10.39 7.90 -1.69
C ALA A 41 9.85 8.92 -2.71
N GLU A 42 10.44 9.00 -3.90
CA GLU A 42 9.94 9.85 -5.00
C GLU A 42 8.57 9.37 -5.50
N THR A 43 8.34 8.05 -5.54
CA THR A 43 7.04 7.47 -5.89
C THR A 43 5.95 7.93 -4.90
N ILE A 44 6.24 7.92 -3.60
CA ILE A 44 5.32 8.44 -2.57
C ILE A 44 5.09 9.96 -2.72
N GLU A 45 6.15 10.72 -3.00
CA GLU A 45 6.03 12.18 -3.18
C GLU A 45 5.16 12.52 -4.40
N LYS A 46 5.37 11.81 -5.51
CA LYS A 46 4.49 11.88 -6.68
C LYS A 46 3.05 11.55 -6.30
N ILE A 47 2.83 10.57 -5.42
CA ILE A 47 1.47 10.23 -5.00
C ILE A 47 0.79 11.36 -4.23
N VAL A 48 1.49 11.94 -3.26
CA VAL A 48 0.93 12.98 -2.37
C VAL A 48 0.74 14.31 -3.11
N ASN A 49 1.64 14.66 -4.03
CA ASN A 49 1.67 15.98 -4.68
C ASN A 49 1.05 16.00 -6.09
N ALA A 50 0.54 14.86 -6.58
CA ALA A 50 0.09 14.75 -7.97
C ALA A 50 -1.15 15.62 -8.29
N LYS A 51 -1.07 16.27 -9.45
CA LYS A 51 -2.18 16.99 -10.10
C LYS A 51 -2.80 16.20 -11.26
N ASP A 52 -2.06 15.25 -11.84
CA ASP A 52 -2.56 14.31 -12.85
C ASP A 52 -3.12 13.06 -12.16
N GLN A 53 -4.45 12.99 -12.10
CA GLN A 53 -5.15 11.93 -11.38
C GLN A 53 -5.02 10.56 -12.08
N SER A 54 -4.74 10.50 -13.38
CA SER A 54 -4.85 9.28 -14.16
C SER A 54 -3.65 8.33 -13.99
N GLU A 55 -2.43 8.87 -14.00
CA GLU A 55 -1.20 8.13 -13.73
C GLU A 55 -1.06 7.80 -12.24
N LEU A 56 -1.50 8.73 -11.40
CA LEU A 56 -1.54 8.58 -9.94
C LEU A 56 -2.36 7.37 -9.49
N ILE A 57 -3.55 7.20 -10.05
CA ILE A 57 -4.46 6.09 -9.71
C ILE A 57 -3.79 4.73 -9.97
N LYS A 58 -2.95 4.61 -11.01
CA LYS A 58 -2.25 3.35 -11.33
C LYS A 58 -1.19 3.02 -10.28
N ILE A 59 -0.32 3.98 -9.99
CA ILE A 59 0.74 3.82 -8.99
C ILE A 59 0.13 3.53 -7.61
N PHE A 60 -0.94 4.25 -7.25
CA PHE A 60 -1.61 4.06 -5.98
C PHE A 60 -2.32 2.70 -5.89
N LYS A 61 -2.96 2.24 -6.97
CA LYS A 61 -3.51 0.88 -7.05
C LYS A 61 -2.43 -0.17 -6.82
N GLU A 62 -1.28 -0.04 -7.47
CA GLU A 62 -0.15 -0.97 -7.27
C GLU A 62 0.31 -0.98 -5.81
N LEU A 63 0.40 0.19 -5.18
CA LEU A 63 0.78 0.31 -3.77
C LEU A 63 -0.21 -0.38 -2.83
N VAL A 64 -1.53 -0.19 -3.05
CA VAL A 64 -2.58 -0.86 -2.27
C VAL A 64 -2.46 -2.39 -2.37
N LEU A 65 -2.27 -2.91 -3.59
CA LEU A 65 -2.14 -4.36 -3.82
C LEU A 65 -0.83 -4.94 -3.30
N MET A 66 0.25 -4.16 -3.33
CA MET A 66 1.54 -4.56 -2.78
C MET A 66 1.53 -4.58 -1.25
N ALA A 67 0.77 -3.68 -0.63
CA ALA A 67 0.63 -3.65 0.81
C ALA A 67 -0.35 -4.72 1.32
N TYR A 68 -1.36 -5.11 0.54
CA TYR A 68 -2.37 -6.06 0.97
C TYR A 68 -1.79 -7.45 1.26
N GLY A 69 -2.30 -8.08 2.32
CA GLY A 69 -2.00 -9.48 2.61
C GLY A 69 -2.86 -10.07 3.72
N LYS A 70 -2.72 -11.37 3.92
CA LYS A 70 -3.39 -12.13 4.98
C LYS A 70 -2.43 -12.47 6.10
N LYS A 71 -2.82 -12.20 7.34
CA LYS A 71 -2.08 -12.61 8.53
C LYS A 71 -2.41 -14.07 8.86
N SER A 72 -1.41 -14.92 9.07
CA SER A 72 -1.65 -16.29 9.54
C SER A 72 -2.24 -16.31 10.94
N ALA A 73 -2.97 -17.38 11.28
CA ALA A 73 -3.59 -17.54 12.60
C ALA A 73 -2.57 -17.51 13.75
N ASP A 74 -1.37 -18.05 13.53
CA ASP A 74 -0.25 -18.02 14.49
C ASP A 74 0.53 -16.70 14.48
N GLY A 75 0.17 -15.77 13.59
CA GLY A 75 0.78 -14.45 13.44
C GLY A 75 2.20 -14.43 12.88
N LYS A 76 2.76 -15.57 12.45
CA LYS A 76 4.14 -15.64 11.95
C LYS A 76 4.29 -15.19 10.50
N ARG A 77 3.21 -15.19 9.73
CA ARG A 77 3.24 -14.92 8.29
C ARG A 77 2.30 -13.78 7.95
N PHE A 78 2.76 -12.95 7.02
CA PHE A 78 1.95 -12.01 6.28
C PHE A 78 2.03 -12.41 4.81
N MET A 79 0.99 -13.08 4.32
CA MET A 79 0.95 -13.72 3.00
C MET A 79 0.48 -12.70 1.97
N LYS A 80 1.29 -12.50 0.93
CA LYS A 80 1.06 -11.54 -0.17
C LYS A 80 1.21 -12.19 -1.55
N ASP A 81 0.94 -13.49 -1.62
CA ASP A 81 0.92 -14.23 -2.89
C ASP A 81 -0.18 -13.74 -3.83
N ASP A 82 -0.07 -14.15 -5.10
CA ASP A 82 -0.97 -13.69 -6.15
C ASP A 82 -2.43 -14.13 -5.91
N ASP A 83 -2.64 -15.31 -5.31
CA ASP A 83 -3.98 -15.78 -4.96
C ASP A 83 -4.61 -14.89 -3.89
N THR A 84 -3.85 -14.51 -2.86
CA THR A 84 -4.29 -13.59 -1.82
C THR A 84 -4.67 -12.23 -2.41
N LYS A 85 -3.87 -11.69 -3.34
CA LYS A 85 -4.17 -10.42 -4.02
C LYS A 85 -5.39 -10.53 -4.91
N LYS A 86 -5.52 -11.63 -5.66
CA LYS A 86 -6.64 -11.89 -6.56
C LYS A 86 -7.95 -11.97 -5.77
N GLU A 87 -7.96 -12.72 -4.67
CA GLU A 87 -9.13 -12.81 -3.79
C GLU A 87 -9.57 -11.44 -3.28
N PHE A 88 -8.62 -10.58 -2.93
CA PHE A 88 -8.95 -9.21 -2.52
C PHE A 88 -9.55 -8.39 -3.66
N VAL A 89 -8.95 -8.40 -4.86
CA VAL A 89 -9.47 -7.66 -6.02
C VAL A 89 -10.87 -8.14 -6.42
N GLU A 90 -11.16 -9.43 -6.24
CA GLU A 90 -12.48 -10.04 -6.52
C GLU A 90 -13.50 -9.82 -5.38
N ASN A 91 -13.08 -9.27 -4.24
CA ASN A 91 -13.94 -8.96 -3.09
C ASN A 91 -14.57 -7.55 -3.24
N PRO A 92 -15.88 -7.36 -3.01
CA PRO A 92 -16.52 -6.05 -3.08
C PRO A 92 -15.85 -4.97 -2.20
N ALA A 93 -15.29 -5.36 -1.06
CA ALA A 93 -14.57 -4.44 -0.17
C ALA A 93 -13.37 -3.78 -0.85
N TYR A 94 -12.72 -4.41 -1.83
CA TYR A 94 -11.64 -3.77 -2.58
C TYR A 94 -12.11 -2.50 -3.27
N SER A 95 -13.23 -2.56 -3.98
CA SER A 95 -13.78 -1.39 -4.67
C SER A 95 -14.09 -0.28 -3.68
N ILE A 96 -14.69 -0.61 -2.52
CA ILE A 96 -15.07 0.41 -1.54
C ILE A 96 -13.82 1.04 -0.90
N ILE A 97 -12.87 0.22 -0.44
CA ILE A 97 -11.61 0.70 0.14
C ILE A 97 -10.86 1.56 -0.87
N PHE A 98 -10.72 1.08 -2.11
CA PHE A 98 -10.01 1.81 -3.16
C PHE A 98 -10.66 3.16 -3.45
N MET A 99 -11.98 3.20 -3.63
CA MET A 99 -12.72 4.43 -3.89
C MET A 99 -12.61 5.44 -2.75
N GLU A 100 -12.68 4.98 -1.49
CA GLU A 100 -12.49 5.86 -0.33
C GLU A 100 -11.10 6.52 -0.34
N LEU A 101 -10.05 5.73 -0.60
CA LEU A 101 -8.69 6.24 -0.61
C LEU A 101 -8.43 7.21 -1.77
N VAL A 102 -8.94 6.97 -2.97
CA VAL A 102 -8.73 7.89 -4.11
C VAL A 102 -9.60 9.14 -4.05
N SER A 103 -10.68 9.12 -3.26
CA SER A 103 -11.58 10.27 -3.10
C SER A 103 -11.16 11.25 -2.00
N ASP A 104 -10.23 10.85 -1.13
CA ASP A 104 -9.91 11.57 0.10
C ASP A 104 -8.38 11.56 0.33
N ALA A 105 -7.77 12.73 0.16
CA ALA A 105 -6.32 12.90 0.29
C ALA A 105 -5.81 12.63 1.71
N GLU A 106 -6.61 12.92 2.74
CA GLU A 106 -6.25 12.66 4.14
C GLU A 106 -6.22 11.15 4.38
N LYS A 107 -7.25 10.42 3.94
CA LYS A 107 -7.27 8.95 4.03
C LYS A 107 -6.16 8.29 3.23
N ALA A 108 -5.83 8.81 2.04
CA ALA A 108 -4.69 8.31 1.27
C ALA A 108 -3.37 8.50 2.04
N ALA A 109 -3.16 9.66 2.66
CA ALA A 109 -1.97 9.94 3.45
C ALA A 109 -1.89 9.04 4.69
N GLU A 110 -3.01 8.85 5.41
CA GLU A 110 -3.12 7.92 6.53
C GLU A 110 -2.84 6.47 6.12
N PHE A 111 -3.35 6.04 4.97
CA PHE A 111 -3.08 4.72 4.42
C PHE A 111 -1.59 4.53 4.16
N ILE A 112 -0.95 5.46 3.43
CA ILE A 112 0.49 5.41 3.16
C ILE A 112 1.28 5.35 4.47
N ASN A 113 0.93 6.17 5.46
CA ASN A 113 1.60 6.14 6.76
C ASN A 113 1.39 4.81 7.50
N GLY A 114 0.19 4.23 7.43
CA GLY A 114 -0.18 3.00 8.14
C GLY A 114 0.46 1.73 7.58
N ILE A 115 0.73 1.69 6.26
CA ILE A 115 1.37 0.54 5.63
C ILE A 115 2.88 0.50 5.84
N MET A 116 3.51 1.62 6.19
CA MET A 116 4.96 1.69 6.40
C MET A 116 5.38 1.04 7.74
N PRO A 117 6.58 0.43 7.81
CA PRO A 117 7.21 0.04 9.06
C PRO A 117 7.40 1.25 9.97
N LYS A 118 7.10 1.10 11.27
CA LYS A 118 7.29 2.17 12.26
C LYS A 118 8.75 2.61 12.43
N SER A 119 9.68 1.76 12.03
CA SER A 119 11.13 1.95 12.05
C SER A 119 11.65 2.81 10.90
N ILE A 120 10.84 3.07 9.86
CA ILE A 120 11.22 3.88 8.72
C ILE A 120 10.56 5.26 8.82
N ASP A 121 11.36 6.28 9.03
CA ASP A 121 10.97 7.68 8.79
C ASP A 121 11.05 7.98 7.28
N LYS A 122 10.03 8.65 6.72
CA LYS A 122 10.01 9.09 5.32
C LYS A 122 11.19 10.02 4.97
N ALA A 123 11.57 10.91 5.88
CA ALA A 123 12.73 11.79 5.70
C ALA A 123 14.04 11.00 5.69
N GLU A 124 14.14 9.99 6.55
CA GLU A 124 15.29 9.07 6.56
C GLU A 124 15.34 8.22 5.29
N LEU A 125 14.18 7.76 4.79
CA LEU A 125 14.08 7.03 3.53
C LEU A 125 14.59 7.88 2.35
N GLN A 126 14.17 9.14 2.27
CA GLN A 126 14.65 10.06 1.24
C GLN A 126 16.16 10.31 1.35
N LYS A 127 16.68 10.47 2.57
CA LYS A 127 18.12 10.61 2.80
C LYS A 127 18.89 9.37 2.31
N LYS A 128 18.45 8.17 2.70
CA LYS A 128 19.05 6.89 2.27
C LYS A 128 18.99 6.73 0.74
N THR A 129 17.90 7.16 0.13
CA THR A 129 17.75 7.21 -1.33
C THR A 129 18.84 8.04 -1.97
N ASN A 130 19.02 9.28 -1.50
CA ASN A 130 19.99 10.22 -2.06
C ASN A 130 21.43 9.71 -1.88
N GLU A 131 21.74 9.15 -0.70
CA GLU A 131 23.05 8.56 -0.41
C GLU A 131 23.35 7.35 -1.31
N LEU A 132 22.37 6.49 -1.54
CA LEU A 132 22.50 5.33 -2.42
C LEU A 132 22.73 5.77 -3.88
N MET A 133 21.93 6.71 -4.38
CA MET A 133 22.06 7.23 -5.75
C MET A 133 23.42 7.92 -5.97
N ALA A 134 23.94 8.63 -4.97
CA ALA A 134 25.27 9.24 -5.02
C ALA A 134 26.42 8.22 -5.08
N LYS A 135 26.20 6.97 -4.66
CA LYS A 135 27.21 5.90 -4.74
C LYS A 135 27.32 5.28 -6.15
N TYR A 136 26.27 5.41 -6.96
CA TYR A 136 26.18 4.81 -8.29
C TYR A 136 26.30 5.84 -9.44
N ASN A 137 26.48 7.12 -9.11
CA ASN A 137 26.80 8.22 -10.03
C ASN A 137 28.26 8.64 -9.87
#